data_AF-A0A843GHV6-F1
#
_entry.id   AF-A0A843GHV6-F1
#
_cell.length_a   1.000
_cell.length_b   1.000
_cell.length_c   1.000
_cell.angle_alpha   90.00
_cell.angle_beta   90.00
_cell.angle_gamma   90.00
#
_symmetry.space_group_name_H-M   'P 1'
#
loop_
_entity.id
_entity.type
_entity.pdbx_description
1 polymer ?
#
loop_
_entity_poly.entity_id
_entity_poly.type
_entity_poly.pdbx_seq_one_letter_code
_entity_poly.pdbx_strand_id
1 'polypeptide(L)'
;MKNTLLVNLYAGPGAGKSTGAAYIFAKLKMAGIDCEYVSEYAKDRVWQDDQFPLKHCQLYVTGKQCLKITRLLGKVDVIVTDSPIAIGAMYTDEKPYQDVCLYEAKKYKNTYNIFVNRFKKYNPNGRNQTEDEAKEIDTQIRYFLTTNNIPFTEANGTEDGYNQIVKDIIDKLNKPKNYVYLVMEFNVNNDYIATKVCESEKEANLLADNLMRETPGNRTQIIPVDMDGRKVY
;
A
#
# COMPACT_ATOMS: atom_id res chain seq x y z
N MET A 1 13.48 9.26 -1.23
CA MET A 1 12.15 9.08 -0.61
C MET A 1 12.03 7.63 -0.17
N LYS A 2 11.33 7.34 0.94
CA LYS A 2 11.08 5.95 1.39
C LYS A 2 10.20 5.19 0.38
N ASN A 3 10.38 3.88 0.25
CA ASN A 3 9.44 3.04 -0.49
C ASN A 3 8.31 2.58 0.45
N THR A 4 7.34 3.47 0.69
CA THR A 4 6.26 3.23 1.66
C THR A 4 5.42 2.00 1.28
N LEU A 5 5.26 1.07 2.22
CA LEU A 5 4.32 -0.05 2.12
C LEU A 5 2.92 0.40 2.55
N LEU A 6 1.95 0.32 1.65
CA LEU A 6 0.55 0.60 1.96
C LEU A 6 -0.18 -0.70 2.36
N VAL A 7 -0.48 -0.84 3.65
CA VAL A 7 -1.20 -1.97 4.24
C VAL A 7 -2.69 -1.64 4.28
N ASN A 8 -3.48 -2.40 3.53
CA ASN A 8 -4.92 -2.19 3.33
C ASN A 8 -5.72 -3.30 4.02
N LEU A 9 -6.59 -2.96 4.97
CA LEU A 9 -7.51 -3.90 5.60
C LEU A 9 -8.89 -3.82 4.95
N TYR A 10 -9.33 -4.91 4.34
CA TYR A 10 -10.64 -5.12 3.74
C TYR A 10 -11.48 -6.05 4.59
N ALA A 11 -12.79 -5.81 4.59
CA ALA A 11 -13.88 -6.62 5.16
C ALA A 11 -15.12 -5.75 5.30
N GLY A 12 -16.28 -6.36 5.52
CA GLY A 12 -17.51 -5.70 5.87
C GLY A 12 -17.48 -5.02 7.24
N PRO A 13 -18.48 -4.19 7.54
CA PRO A 13 -18.55 -3.47 8.80
C PRO A 13 -18.47 -4.44 10.00
N GLY A 14 -17.50 -4.20 10.87
CA GLY A 14 -17.29 -4.96 12.12
C GLY A 14 -16.65 -6.30 12.08
N ALA A 15 -15.98 -6.67 11.00
CA ALA A 15 -15.01 -7.75 11.06
C ALA A 15 -13.80 -7.44 11.96
N GLY A 16 -13.68 -6.20 12.49
CA GLY A 16 -12.59 -5.79 13.37
C GLY A 16 -11.50 -4.98 12.70
N LYS A 17 -11.67 -4.54 11.44
CA LYS A 17 -10.66 -3.79 10.67
C LYS A 17 -10.02 -2.63 11.42
N SER A 18 -10.81 -1.70 11.97
CA SER A 18 -10.29 -0.52 12.65
C SER A 18 -9.50 -0.89 13.91
N THR A 19 -9.98 -1.90 14.66
CA THR A 19 -9.26 -2.46 15.81
C THR A 19 -7.95 -3.11 15.37
N GLY A 20 -7.97 -3.91 14.30
CA GLY A 20 -6.79 -4.54 13.73
C GLY A 20 -5.77 -3.53 13.21
N ALA A 21 -6.21 -2.51 12.47
CA ALA A 21 -5.36 -1.45 11.96
C ALA A 21 -4.66 -0.70 13.09
N ALA A 22 -5.40 -0.32 14.13
CA ALA A 22 -4.83 0.34 15.32
C ALA A 22 -3.85 -0.58 16.06
N TYR A 23 -4.17 -1.87 16.21
CA TYR A 23 -3.30 -2.86 16.85
C TYR A 23 -1.99 -3.06 16.08
N ILE A 24 -2.08 -3.29 14.76
CA ILE A 24 -0.93 -3.45 13.87
C ILE A 24 -0.06 -2.19 13.92
N PHE A 25 -0.67 -1.01 13.77
CA PHE A 25 0.03 0.26 13.88
C PHE A 25 0.80 0.40 15.19
N ALA A 26 0.15 0.14 16.33
CA ALA A 26 0.80 0.21 17.64
C ALA A 26 1.98 -0.75 17.74
N LYS A 27 1.83 -2.01 17.32
CA LYS A 27 2.91 -3.00 17.33
C LYS A 27 4.08 -2.61 16.43
N LEU A 28 3.82 -2.06 15.24
CA LEU A 28 4.86 -1.57 14.33
C LEU A 28 5.62 -0.38 14.94
N LYS A 29 4.93 0.61 15.53
CA LYS A 29 5.59 1.73 16.24
C LYS A 29 6.45 1.22 17.39
N MET A 30 5.96 0.26 18.18
CA MET A 30 6.72 -0.35 19.29
C MET A 30 7.93 -1.14 18.81
N ALA A 31 7.89 -1.68 17.59
CA ALA A 31 9.03 -2.32 16.94
C ALA A 31 10.03 -1.32 16.30
N GLY A 32 9.83 -0.01 16.49
CA GLY A 32 10.69 1.04 15.95
C GLY A 32 10.49 1.34 14.47
N ILE A 33 9.41 0.83 13.85
CA ILE A 33 9.09 1.10 12.44
C ILE A 33 8.41 2.47 12.35
N ASP A 34 8.93 3.31 11.46
CA ASP A 34 8.30 4.59 11.15
C ASP A 34 7.06 4.36 10.29
N CYS A 35 5.90 4.29 10.95
CA CYS A 35 4.62 4.02 10.32
C CYS A 35 3.54 5.03 10.74
N GLU A 36 2.46 5.13 9.97
CA GLU A 36 1.31 5.97 10.31
C GLU A 36 -0.02 5.23 10.07
N TYR A 37 -1.00 5.48 10.92
CA TYR A 37 -2.36 4.97 10.78
C TYR A 37 -3.26 6.00 10.10
N VAL A 38 -3.92 5.60 9.02
CA VAL A 38 -4.92 6.40 8.31
C VAL A 38 -6.31 5.82 8.55
N SER A 39 -7.08 6.50 9.40
CA SER A 39 -8.48 6.18 9.64
C SER A 39 -9.39 6.50 8.45
N GLU A 40 -10.56 5.88 8.42
CA GLU A 40 -11.63 6.16 7.47
C GLU A 40 -12.19 7.59 7.57
N TYR A 41 -12.18 8.35 6.47
CA TYR A 41 -12.79 9.68 6.40
C TYR A 41 -14.32 9.68 6.61
N ALA A 42 -15.00 8.62 6.18
CA ALA A 42 -16.46 8.52 6.30
C ALA A 42 -16.94 8.47 7.76
N LYS A 43 -16.18 7.83 8.67
CA LYS A 43 -16.50 7.82 10.10
C LYS A 43 -16.45 9.24 10.69
N ASP A 44 -15.47 10.04 10.30
CA ASP A 44 -15.35 11.43 10.76
C ASP A 44 -16.62 12.24 10.40
N ARG A 45 -17.21 11.97 9.22
CA ARG A 45 -18.47 12.59 8.79
C ARG A 45 -19.68 12.11 9.59
N VAL A 46 -19.77 10.80 9.86
CA VAL A 46 -20.83 10.24 10.71
C VAL A 46 -20.81 10.86 12.10
N TRP A 47 -19.63 10.99 12.73
CA TRP A 47 -19.49 11.61 14.05
C TRP A 47 -19.74 13.13 14.07
N GLN A 48 -19.70 13.79 12.92
CA GLN A 48 -20.00 15.21 12.77
C GLN A 48 -21.47 15.47 12.39
N ASP A 49 -22.31 14.43 12.38
CA ASP A 49 -23.70 14.49 11.90
C ASP A 49 -23.84 15.04 10.47
N ASP A 50 -22.76 14.99 9.67
CA ASP A 50 -22.72 15.45 8.28
C ASP A 50 -22.69 14.27 7.31
N GLN A 51 -23.85 13.69 7.06
CA GLN A 51 -23.97 12.57 6.11
C GLN A 51 -24.13 13.02 4.66
N PHE A 52 -24.20 14.33 4.38
CA PHE A 52 -24.46 14.83 3.03
C PHE A 52 -23.42 14.35 2.01
N PRO A 53 -22.10 14.43 2.28
CA PRO A 53 -21.09 13.92 1.34
C PRO A 53 -21.18 12.40 1.13
N LEU A 54 -21.54 11.65 2.18
CA LEU A 54 -21.69 10.19 2.10
C LEU A 54 -22.86 9.78 1.20
N LYS A 55 -23.93 10.58 1.16
CA LYS A 55 -25.13 10.27 0.37
C LYS A 55 -25.09 10.84 -1.03
N HIS A 56 -24.42 11.98 -1.22
CA HIS A 56 -24.53 12.76 -2.45
C HIS A 56 -23.20 12.99 -3.17
N CYS A 57 -22.05 12.70 -2.56
CA CYS A 57 -20.75 12.99 -3.17
C CYS A 57 -19.66 12.00 -2.77
N GLN A 58 -19.81 10.73 -3.17
CA GLN A 58 -18.81 9.68 -2.90
C GLN A 58 -17.43 10.01 -3.45
N LEU A 59 -17.35 10.72 -4.59
CA LEU A 59 -16.07 11.19 -5.13
C LEU A 59 -15.30 12.10 -4.18
N TYR A 60 -16.00 12.98 -3.46
CA TYR A 60 -15.37 13.83 -2.46
C TYR A 60 -14.84 13.00 -1.28
N VAL A 61 -15.62 12.03 -0.81
CA VAL A 61 -15.26 11.12 0.29
C VAL A 61 -13.98 10.34 -0.06
N THR A 62 -13.95 9.72 -1.24
CA THR A 62 -12.77 8.98 -1.72
C THR A 62 -11.59 9.89 -1.96
N GLY A 63 -11.79 11.08 -2.55
CA GLY A 63 -10.72 12.06 -2.75
C GLY A 63 -10.06 12.49 -1.42
N LYS A 64 -10.84 12.68 -0.37
CA LYS A 64 -10.33 12.98 0.98
C LYS A 64 -9.57 11.80 1.57
N GLN A 65 -10.06 10.57 1.38
CA GLN A 65 -9.34 9.37 1.80
C GLN A 65 -8.00 9.21 1.07
N CYS A 66 -7.98 9.44 -0.25
CA CYS A 66 -6.76 9.47 -1.06
C CYS A 66 -5.76 10.47 -0.50
N LEU A 67 -6.18 11.72 -0.25
CA LEU A 67 -5.28 12.76 0.28
C LEU A 67 -4.65 12.37 1.64
N LYS A 68 -5.40 11.73 2.53
CA LYS A 68 -4.88 11.25 3.83
C LYS A 68 -3.75 10.25 3.66
N ILE A 69 -3.81 9.39 2.63
CA ILE A 69 -2.78 8.41 2.29
C ILE A 69 -1.62 9.08 1.53
N THR A 70 -1.92 9.81 0.45
CA THR A 70 -0.91 10.39 -0.44
C THR A 70 0.05 11.33 0.28
N ARG A 71 -0.41 12.09 1.28
CA ARG A 71 0.45 13.01 2.05
C ARG A 71 1.61 12.33 2.81
N LEU A 72 1.50 11.02 3.05
CA LEU A 72 2.46 10.21 3.81
C LEU A 72 3.42 9.40 2.92
N LEU A 73 3.09 9.24 1.64
CA LEU A 73 3.92 8.48 0.70
C LEU A 73 5.32 9.07 0.60
N GLY A 74 6.33 8.21 0.64
CA GLY A 74 7.73 8.61 0.58
C GLY A 74 8.29 9.15 1.90
N LYS A 75 7.45 9.34 2.92
CA LYS A 75 7.84 9.93 4.23
C LYS A 75 7.93 8.92 5.35
N VAL A 76 7.17 7.83 5.29
CA VAL A 76 7.13 6.75 6.28
C VAL A 76 7.37 5.39 5.63
N ASP A 77 7.80 4.39 6.40
CA ASP A 77 8.04 3.03 5.91
C ASP A 77 6.73 2.27 5.68
N VAL A 78 5.72 2.48 6.53
CA VAL A 78 4.43 1.79 6.44
C VAL A 78 3.26 2.75 6.66
N ILE A 79 2.23 2.66 5.81
CA ILE A 79 0.91 3.24 6.08
C ILE A 79 -0.05 2.09 6.34
N VAL A 80 -0.76 2.11 7.46
CA VAL A 80 -1.84 1.16 7.73
C VAL A 80 -3.17 1.87 7.57
N THR A 81 -4.12 1.30 6.83
CA THR A 81 -5.47 1.86 6.64
C THR A 81 -6.56 0.80 6.76
N ASP A 82 -7.66 1.16 7.44
CA ASP A 82 -8.90 0.38 7.50
C ASP A 82 -9.96 0.83 6.49
N SER A 83 -9.60 1.80 5.62
CA SER A 83 -10.42 2.29 4.51
C SER A 83 -9.55 2.38 3.26
N PRO A 84 -9.31 1.24 2.58
CA PRO A 84 -8.55 1.19 1.34
C PRO A 84 -9.28 1.95 0.22
N ILE A 85 -8.56 2.68 -0.62
CA ILE A 85 -9.14 3.51 -1.69
C ILE A 85 -10.07 2.71 -2.62
N ALA A 86 -9.71 1.45 -2.91
CA ALA A 86 -10.48 0.59 -3.80
C ALA A 86 -11.94 0.38 -3.34
N ILE A 87 -12.21 0.43 -2.03
CA ILE A 87 -13.57 0.27 -1.50
C ILE A 87 -14.51 1.38 -1.96
N GLY A 88 -13.97 2.54 -2.35
CA GLY A 88 -14.72 3.64 -2.95
C GLY A 88 -15.59 3.19 -4.12
N ALA A 89 -15.10 2.26 -4.94
CA ALA A 89 -15.82 1.71 -6.09
C ALA A 89 -17.09 0.92 -5.71
N MET A 90 -17.21 0.45 -4.46
CA MET A 90 -18.36 -0.32 -4.01
C MET A 90 -19.53 0.56 -3.55
N TYR A 91 -19.34 1.89 -3.44
CA TYR A 91 -20.37 2.80 -2.96
C TYR A 91 -21.24 3.42 -4.07
N THR A 92 -21.06 3.01 -5.32
CA THR A 92 -21.90 3.45 -6.45
C THR A 92 -21.85 2.43 -7.59
N ASP A 93 -22.88 2.46 -8.42
CA ASP A 93 -22.98 1.69 -9.66
C ASP A 93 -22.43 2.47 -10.88
N GLU A 94 -22.00 3.72 -10.68
CA GLU A 94 -21.44 4.56 -11.74
C GLU A 94 -20.05 4.08 -12.18
N LYS A 95 -20.01 3.38 -13.32
CA LYS A 95 -18.78 2.80 -13.88
C LYS A 95 -17.60 3.78 -13.98
N PRO A 96 -17.75 5.03 -14.47
CA PRO A 96 -16.63 5.97 -14.54
C PRO A 96 -15.98 6.24 -13.18
N TYR A 97 -16.77 6.32 -12.12
CA TYR A 97 -16.26 6.55 -10.78
C TYR A 97 -15.59 5.30 -10.19
N GLN A 98 -16.16 4.11 -10.43
CA GLN A 98 -15.53 2.85 -10.06
C GLN A 98 -14.14 2.72 -10.69
N ASP A 99 -14.01 3.08 -11.96
CA ASP A 99 -12.74 3.02 -12.70
C ASP A 99 -11.71 3.98 -12.12
N VAL A 100 -12.10 5.19 -11.72
CA VAL A 100 -11.21 6.14 -11.02
C VAL A 100 -10.72 5.58 -9.68
N CYS A 101 -11.61 4.99 -8.87
CA CYS A 101 -11.22 4.40 -7.59
C CYS A 101 -10.21 3.25 -7.77
N LEU A 102 -10.45 2.38 -8.75
CA LEU A 102 -9.57 1.26 -9.08
C LEU A 102 -8.23 1.73 -9.66
N TYR A 103 -8.25 2.74 -10.52
CA TYR A 103 -7.05 3.36 -11.08
C TYR A 103 -6.17 3.92 -9.96
N GLU A 104 -6.74 4.74 -9.07
CA GLU A 104 -6.00 5.32 -7.95
C GLU A 104 -5.47 4.25 -6.98
N ALA A 105 -6.25 3.22 -6.68
CA ALA A 105 -5.79 2.12 -5.83
C ALA A 105 -4.61 1.34 -6.45
N LYS A 106 -4.68 1.03 -7.76
CA LYS A 106 -3.65 0.25 -8.50
C LYS A 106 -2.41 1.06 -8.88
N LYS A 107 -2.44 2.37 -8.71
CA LYS A 107 -1.28 3.25 -8.87
C LYS A 107 -0.20 2.93 -7.84
N TYR A 108 -0.60 2.55 -6.63
CA TYR A 108 0.33 2.15 -5.57
C TYR A 108 0.85 0.73 -5.84
N LYS A 109 2.16 0.58 -6.06
CA LYS A 109 2.78 -0.72 -6.38
C LYS A 109 3.18 -1.51 -5.15
N ASN A 110 3.58 -0.83 -4.08
CA ASN A 110 3.97 -1.47 -2.83
C ASN A 110 2.77 -1.54 -1.87
N THR A 111 1.87 -2.50 -2.11
CA THR A 111 0.67 -2.69 -1.29
C THR A 111 0.64 -4.07 -0.65
N TYR A 112 0.11 -4.16 0.57
CA TYR A 112 -0.25 -5.41 1.22
C TYR A 112 -1.73 -5.39 1.58
N ASN A 113 -2.55 -6.10 0.80
CA ASN A 113 -3.99 -6.15 0.98
C ASN A 113 -4.37 -7.37 1.83
N ILE A 114 -5.14 -7.14 2.88
CA ILE A 114 -5.57 -8.16 3.83
C ILE A 114 -7.09 -8.17 3.88
N PHE A 115 -7.69 -9.33 3.66
CA PHE A 115 -9.10 -9.54 3.98
C PHE A 115 -9.20 -10.08 5.42
N VAL A 116 -9.92 -9.36 6.28
CA VAL A 116 -10.08 -9.69 7.69
C VAL A 116 -11.32 -10.56 7.90
N ASN A 117 -11.12 -11.81 8.30
CA ASN A 117 -12.21 -12.73 8.60
C ASN A 117 -12.88 -12.37 9.93
N ARG A 118 -14.21 -12.27 9.92
CA ARG A 118 -15.00 -11.92 11.10
C ARG A 118 -14.98 -13.05 12.13
N PHE A 119 -14.44 -12.77 13.31
CA PHE A 119 -14.45 -13.69 14.46
C PHE A 119 -15.15 -13.09 15.70
N LYS A 120 -15.43 -11.79 15.71
CA LYS A 120 -16.07 -11.11 16.84
C LYS A 120 -17.58 -11.01 16.66
N LYS A 121 -18.30 -11.02 17.78
CA LYS A 121 -19.73 -10.70 17.82
C LYS A 121 -19.99 -9.33 17.19
N TYR A 122 -21.03 -9.22 16.36
CA TYR A 122 -21.40 -7.97 15.73
C TYR A 122 -21.74 -6.90 16.78
N ASN A 123 -21.20 -5.69 16.63
CA ASN A 123 -21.55 -4.52 17.44
C ASN A 123 -22.23 -3.49 16.52
N PRO A 124 -23.50 -3.13 16.75
CA PRO A 124 -24.24 -2.22 15.89
C PRO A 124 -23.85 -0.74 16.08
N ASN A 125 -23.15 -0.36 17.15
CA ASN A 125 -22.84 1.05 17.42
C ASN A 125 -21.97 1.68 16.32
N GLY A 126 -22.41 2.85 15.84
CA GLY A 126 -21.73 3.62 14.79
C GLY A 126 -21.87 3.02 13.39
N ARG A 127 -22.97 2.28 13.13
CA ARG A 127 -23.18 1.55 11.86
C ARG A 127 -24.62 1.63 11.39
N ASN A 128 -24.77 1.45 10.09
CA ASN A 128 -26.07 1.52 9.41
C ASN A 128 -26.58 0.13 8.98
N GLN A 129 -25.84 -0.96 9.24
CA GLN A 129 -26.14 -2.32 8.77
C GLN A 129 -26.49 -3.28 9.91
N THR A 130 -27.22 -4.35 9.59
CA THR A 130 -27.42 -5.55 10.41
C THR A 130 -26.22 -6.50 10.32
N GLU A 131 -26.21 -7.56 11.13
CA GLU A 131 -25.14 -8.58 11.07
C GLU A 131 -25.15 -9.35 9.74
N ASP A 132 -26.32 -9.72 9.24
CA ASP A 132 -26.43 -10.49 8.00
C ASP A 132 -26.07 -9.64 6.77
N GLU A 133 -26.48 -8.37 6.73
CA GLU A 133 -26.01 -7.42 5.73
C GLU A 133 -24.49 -7.23 5.80
N ALA A 134 -23.91 -7.21 7.00
CA ALA A 134 -22.47 -7.08 7.16
C ALA A 134 -21.70 -8.32 6.65
N LYS A 135 -22.29 -9.52 6.78
CA LYS A 135 -21.76 -10.78 6.21
C LYS A 135 -21.91 -10.81 4.69
N GLU A 136 -23.01 -10.31 4.16
CA GLU A 136 -23.19 -10.20 2.72
C GLU A 136 -22.16 -9.23 2.10
N ILE A 137 -21.89 -8.11 2.78
CA ILE A 137 -20.81 -7.19 2.39
C ILE A 137 -19.43 -7.88 2.45
N ASP A 138 -19.19 -8.78 3.41
CA ASP A 138 -17.94 -9.58 3.46
C ASP A 138 -17.77 -10.38 2.15
N THR A 139 -18.82 -11.05 1.68
CA THR A 139 -18.85 -11.81 0.42
C THR A 139 -18.64 -10.89 -0.79
N GLN A 140 -19.34 -9.77 -0.85
CA GLN A 140 -19.23 -8.79 -1.94
C GLN A 140 -17.81 -8.22 -2.05
N ILE A 141 -17.14 -7.96 -0.93
CA ILE A 141 -15.76 -7.46 -0.93
C ILE A 141 -14.80 -8.52 -1.47
N ARG A 142 -14.94 -9.79 -1.08
CA ARG A 142 -14.10 -10.88 -1.64
C ARG A 142 -14.28 -11.00 -3.14
N TYR A 143 -15.53 -10.97 -3.60
CA TYR A 143 -15.84 -10.99 -5.03
C TYR A 143 -15.24 -9.78 -5.75
N PHE A 144 -15.40 -8.58 -5.18
CA PHE A 144 -14.83 -7.34 -5.71
C PHE A 144 -13.31 -7.42 -5.86
N LEU A 145 -12.59 -7.86 -4.83
CA LEU A 145 -11.13 -8.00 -4.88
C LEU A 145 -10.69 -8.98 -5.97
N THR A 146 -11.37 -10.11 -6.08
CA THR A 146 -11.06 -11.19 -7.04
C THR A 146 -11.32 -10.71 -8.48
N THR A 147 -12.52 -10.21 -8.76
CA THR A 147 -12.93 -9.75 -10.10
C THR A 147 -12.10 -8.56 -10.59
N ASN A 148 -11.58 -7.73 -9.67
CA ASN A 148 -10.74 -6.59 -10.03
C ASN A 148 -9.24 -6.89 -10.00
N ASN A 149 -8.83 -8.15 -9.83
CA ASN A 149 -7.42 -8.56 -9.78
C ASN A 149 -6.62 -7.76 -8.73
N ILE A 150 -7.15 -7.65 -7.51
CA ILE A 150 -6.46 -7.07 -6.36
C ILE A 150 -5.99 -8.23 -5.47
N PRO A 151 -4.70 -8.63 -5.52
CA PRO A 151 -4.21 -9.74 -4.72
C PRO A 151 -4.34 -9.42 -3.24
N PHE A 152 -4.84 -10.37 -2.45
CA PHE A 152 -5.01 -10.24 -1.01
C PHE A 152 -4.68 -11.53 -0.28
N THR A 153 -4.32 -11.41 1.00
CA THR A 153 -4.22 -12.54 1.93
C THR A 153 -5.36 -12.49 2.94
N GLU A 154 -5.77 -13.63 3.46
CA GLU A 154 -6.76 -13.69 4.53
C GLU A 154 -6.10 -13.74 5.90
N ALA A 155 -6.71 -13.10 6.89
CA ALA A 155 -6.29 -13.18 8.28
C ALA A 155 -7.51 -13.12 9.20
N ASN A 156 -7.47 -13.87 10.30
CA ASN A 156 -8.55 -13.85 11.28
C ASN A 156 -8.57 -12.52 12.06
N GLY A 157 -9.76 -11.99 12.32
CA GLY A 157 -9.99 -10.79 13.14
C GLY A 157 -9.75 -11.00 14.64
N THR A 158 -8.65 -11.66 14.98
CA THR A 158 -8.20 -12.03 16.32
C THR A 158 -6.82 -11.43 16.59
N GLU A 159 -6.40 -11.39 17.85
CA GLU A 159 -5.07 -10.91 18.21
C GLU A 159 -3.97 -11.72 17.52
N ASP A 160 -4.09 -13.04 17.48
CA ASP A 160 -3.15 -13.92 16.77
C ASP A 160 -3.10 -13.64 15.27
N GLY A 161 -4.27 -13.42 14.64
CA GLY A 161 -4.32 -13.05 13.23
C GLY A 161 -3.64 -11.71 12.95
N TYR A 162 -3.82 -10.73 13.84
CA TYR A 162 -3.13 -9.44 13.73
C TYR A 162 -1.63 -9.54 14.04
N ASN A 163 -1.21 -10.40 14.97
CA ASN A 163 0.20 -10.69 15.22
C ASN A 163 0.88 -11.29 13.99
N GLN A 164 0.19 -12.20 13.28
CA GLN A 164 0.70 -12.74 12.02
C GLN A 164 0.87 -11.65 10.96
N ILE A 165 -0.09 -10.75 10.81
CA ILE A 165 0.03 -9.60 9.88
C ILE A 165 1.24 -8.73 10.25
N VAL A 166 1.45 -8.43 11.53
CA VAL A 166 2.62 -7.65 11.98
C VAL A 166 3.92 -8.33 11.58
N LYS A 167 4.02 -9.65 11.80
CA LYS A 167 5.17 -10.44 11.38
C LYS A 167 5.38 -10.37 9.86
N ASP A 168 4.32 -10.57 9.08
CA ASP A 168 4.40 -10.53 7.61
C ASP A 168 4.84 -9.16 7.09
N ILE A 169 4.42 -8.07 7.73
CA ILE A 169 4.86 -6.70 7.41
C ILE A 169 6.34 -6.54 7.73
N ILE A 170 6.79 -6.95 8.92
CA ILE A 170 8.20 -6.87 9.33
C ILE A 170 9.07 -7.69 8.37
N ASP A 171 8.65 -8.91 8.04
CA ASP A 171 9.36 -9.77 7.09
C ASP A 171 9.42 -9.13 5.70
N LYS A 172 8.37 -8.46 5.24
CA LYS A 172 8.38 -7.70 3.97
C LYS A 172 9.33 -6.51 3.99
N LEU A 173 9.46 -5.81 5.12
CA LEU A 173 10.39 -4.69 5.26
C LEU A 173 11.84 -5.16 5.36
N ASN A 174 12.06 -6.33 5.98
CA ASN A 174 13.38 -6.93 6.18
C ASN A 174 13.85 -7.78 5.00
N LYS A 175 12.97 -8.10 4.05
CA LYS A 175 13.39 -8.78 2.82
C LYS A 175 14.49 -7.93 2.19
N PRO A 176 15.71 -8.48 2.01
CA PRO A 176 16.76 -7.76 1.32
C PRO A 176 16.20 -7.30 -0.02
N LYS A 177 16.57 -6.09 -0.42
CA LYS A 177 16.24 -5.62 -1.76
C LYS A 177 16.78 -6.66 -2.72
N ASN A 178 15.89 -7.44 -3.34
CA ASN A 178 16.24 -8.43 -4.36
C ASN A 178 16.58 -7.73 -5.68
N TYR A 179 17.23 -6.59 -5.60
CA TYR A 179 17.65 -5.82 -6.75
C TYR A 179 18.96 -5.11 -6.44
N VAL A 180 19.82 -5.12 -7.44
CA VAL A 180 21.13 -4.48 -7.45
C VAL A 180 21.11 -3.35 -8.47
N TYR A 181 22.11 -2.48 -8.42
CA TYR A 181 22.29 -1.41 -9.37
C TYR A 181 23.42 -1.79 -10.32
N LEU A 182 23.12 -1.91 -11.61
CA LEU A 182 24.12 -2.06 -12.67
C LEU A 182 24.61 -0.66 -13.06
N VAL A 183 25.90 -0.41 -12.88
CA VAL A 183 26.59 0.76 -13.43
C VAL A 183 27.27 0.33 -14.72
N MET A 184 26.69 0.72 -15.85
CA MET A 184 27.21 0.45 -17.18
C MET A 184 28.05 1.63 -17.67
N GLU A 185 29.25 1.36 -18.17
CA GLU A 185 30.15 2.36 -18.77
C GLU A 185 30.18 2.19 -20.30
N PHE A 186 30.14 3.31 -21.01
CA PHE A 186 30.19 3.40 -22.46
C PHE A 186 31.28 4.39 -22.89
N ASN A 187 31.97 4.09 -23.98
CA ASN A 187 32.98 4.99 -24.53
C ASN A 187 32.33 6.20 -25.23
N VAL A 188 33.15 7.14 -25.69
CA VAL A 188 32.73 8.33 -26.45
C VAL A 188 31.91 8.03 -27.72
N ASN A 189 32.00 6.80 -28.27
CA ASN A 189 31.26 6.34 -29.44
C ASN A 189 29.96 5.58 -29.07
N ASN A 190 29.59 5.54 -27.78
CA ASN A 190 28.51 4.72 -27.20
C ASN A 190 28.72 3.19 -27.24
N ASP A 191 29.95 2.70 -27.43
CA ASP A 191 30.22 1.27 -27.29
C ASP A 191 30.28 0.89 -25.82
N TYR A 192 29.67 -0.24 -25.48
CA TYR A 192 29.72 -0.80 -24.13
C TYR A 192 31.15 -1.17 -23.73
N ILE A 193 31.57 -0.74 -22.54
CA ILE A 193 32.88 -1.03 -21.96
C ILE A 193 32.73 -2.11 -20.89
N ALA A 194 31.96 -1.81 -19.83
CA ALA A 194 31.88 -2.65 -18.65
C ALA A 194 30.59 -2.43 -17.86
N THR A 195 30.26 -3.41 -17.01
CA THR A 195 29.18 -3.33 -16.02
C THR A 195 29.75 -3.66 -14.66
N LYS A 196 29.44 -2.83 -13.66
CA LYS A 196 29.69 -3.12 -12.24
C LYS A 196 28.38 -3.23 -11.50
N VAL A 197 28.33 -4.12 -10.52
CA VAL A 197 27.15 -4.36 -9.68
C VAL A 197 27.36 -3.65 -8.35
N CYS A 198 26.38 -2.87 -7.91
CA CYS A 198 26.35 -2.20 -6.63
C CYS A 198 25.12 -2.63 -5.83
N GLU A 199 25.26 -2.79 -4.52
CA GLU A 199 24.15 -3.23 -3.65
C GLU A 199 23.25 -2.07 -3.23
N SER A 200 23.69 -0.83 -3.48
CA SER A 200 22.91 0.37 -3.15
C SER A 200 23.03 1.47 -4.21
N GLU A 201 22.01 2.31 -4.29
CA GLU A 201 21.99 3.47 -5.18
C GLU A 201 23.11 4.47 -4.87
N LYS A 202 23.44 4.62 -3.58
CA LYS A 202 24.50 5.52 -3.11
C LYS A 202 25.87 5.06 -3.63
N GLU A 203 26.13 3.77 -3.55
CA GLU A 203 27.36 3.16 -4.08
C GLU A 203 27.42 3.28 -5.61
N ALA A 204 26.31 3.03 -6.30
CA ALA A 204 26.22 3.14 -7.75
C ALA A 204 26.49 4.58 -8.24
N ASN A 205 25.92 5.59 -7.58
CA ASN A 205 26.16 7.00 -7.91
C ASN A 205 27.62 7.40 -7.66
N LEU A 206 28.21 6.99 -6.53
CA LEU A 206 29.60 7.28 -6.22
C LEU A 206 30.55 6.66 -7.25
N LEU A 207 30.27 5.42 -7.66
CA LEU A 207 31.05 4.73 -8.68
C LEU A 207 30.92 5.40 -10.05
N ALA A 208 29.71 5.81 -10.46
CA ALA A 208 29.48 6.52 -11.71
C ALA A 208 30.24 7.85 -11.76
N ASP A 209 30.20 8.63 -10.68
CA ASP A 209 30.94 9.89 -10.56
C ASP A 209 32.46 9.70 -10.65
N ASN A 210 32.98 8.65 -10.03
CA ASN A 210 34.41 8.32 -10.10
C ASN A 210 34.83 7.93 -11.53
N LEU A 211 34.04 7.08 -12.20
CA LEU A 211 34.29 6.68 -13.58
C LEU A 211 34.30 7.90 -14.53
N MET A 212 33.32 8.79 -14.43
CA MET A 212 33.29 10.01 -15.27
C MET A 212 34.52 10.92 -15.07
N ARG A 213 35.13 10.92 -13.88
CA ARG A 213 36.37 11.68 -13.60
C ARG A 213 37.61 10.99 -14.14
N GLU A 214 37.68 9.66 -14.02
CA GLU A 214 38.81 8.85 -14.48
C GLU A 214 38.86 8.71 -16.00
N THR A 215 37.69 8.67 -16.66
CA THR A 215 37.56 8.53 -18.11
C THR A 215 36.74 9.68 -18.72
N PRO A 216 37.32 10.90 -18.83
CA PRO A 216 36.61 12.06 -19.38
C PRO A 216 36.09 11.80 -20.80
N GLY A 217 34.79 11.96 -21.00
CA GLY A 217 34.10 11.71 -22.27
C GLY A 217 33.33 10.38 -22.33
N ASN A 218 33.66 9.42 -21.46
CA ASN A 218 32.85 8.22 -21.29
C ASN A 218 31.51 8.58 -20.62
N ARG A 219 30.50 7.77 -20.92
CA ARG A 219 29.15 7.88 -20.36
C ARG A 219 28.91 6.73 -19.40
N THR A 220 28.23 7.00 -18.29
CA THR A 220 27.70 5.95 -17.40
C THR A 220 26.18 5.92 -17.41
N GLN A 221 25.60 4.73 -17.22
CA GLN A 221 24.17 4.53 -17.00
C GLN A 221 23.96 3.64 -15.78
N ILE A 222 23.07 4.05 -14.87
CA ILE A 222 22.69 3.27 -13.69
C ILE A 222 21.33 2.63 -13.94
N ILE A 223 21.21 1.32 -13.72
CA ILE A 223 19.98 0.55 -13.93
C ILE A 223 19.72 -0.34 -12.70
N PRO A 224 18.62 -0.15 -11.96
CA PRO A 224 18.19 -1.11 -10.95
C PRO A 224 17.64 -2.38 -11.64
N VAL A 225 18.16 -3.54 -11.26
CA VAL A 225 17.74 -4.84 -11.78
C VAL A 225 17.47 -5.81 -10.65
N ASP A 226 16.47 -6.67 -10.77
CA ASP A 226 16.23 -7.75 -9.82
C ASP A 226 17.38 -8.78 -9.83
N MET A 227 17.36 -9.75 -8.92
CA MET A 227 18.38 -10.82 -8.87
C MET A 227 18.41 -11.70 -10.14
N ASP A 228 17.37 -11.65 -10.97
CA ASP A 228 17.30 -12.33 -12.28
C ASP A 228 17.78 -11.42 -13.43
N GLY A 229 18.25 -10.20 -13.14
CA GLY A 229 18.72 -9.22 -14.12
C GLY A 229 17.62 -8.44 -14.85
N ARG A 230 16.36 -8.54 -14.42
CA ARG A 230 15.23 -7.80 -15.03
C ARG A 230 15.15 -6.41 -14.43
N LYS A 231 14.92 -5.39 -15.27
CA LYS A 231 14.75 -4.01 -14.81
C LYS A 231 13.63 -3.91 -13.78
N VAL A 232 13.91 -3.28 -12.65
CA VAL A 232 12.91 -2.94 -11.63
C VAL A 232 12.40 -1.53 -11.95
N TYR A 233 11.13 -1.42 -12.34
CA TYR A 233 10.44 -0.15 -12.61
C TYR A 233 9.58 0.27 -11.43
#